data_AF-A0A2X3CJB0-F1
#
_entry.id   AF-A0A2X3CJB0-F1
#
_cell.length_a   1.000
_cell.length_b   1.000
_cell.length_c   1.000
_cell.angle_alpha   90.00
_cell.angle_beta   90.00
_cell.angle_gamma   90.00
#
_symmetry.space_group_name_H-M   'P 1'
#
loop_
_entity.id
_entity.type
_entity.pdbx_description
1 polymer ?
#
loop_
_entity_poly.entity_id
_entity_poly.type
_entity_poly.pdbx_seq_one_letter_code
_entity_poly.pdbx_strand_id
1 'polypeptide(L)'
;MFRVLLSLCSIVISYIIFKYYFLDALASDIDTYSSVATRGTMFIVGLKIFLFNPLGVGFFGYLPSIYDFTSGVIDFIKSHFPFLNFDEVYTYTIPGEYKTVGTKSLILDLLIIYGVFFLIPFIYFIKKILKEFDAQSERNSYFLLLFIIFSNMFFISHLGSYFTPFCIAFLIILSKNRAENDIN
;
A
#
# COMPACT_ATOMS: atom_id res chain seq x y z
N MET A 1 12.13 -33.95 24.03
CA MET A 1 13.49 -33.85 23.45
C MET A 1 13.48 -33.76 21.93
N PHE A 2 12.86 -34.71 21.20
CA PHE A 2 12.79 -34.69 19.72
C PHE A 2 12.15 -33.42 19.10
N ARG A 3 11.05 -32.91 19.69
CA ARG A 3 10.37 -31.69 19.20
C ARG A 3 11.22 -30.42 19.35
N VAL A 4 12.05 -30.35 20.41
CA VAL A 4 12.95 -29.21 20.65
C VAL A 4 14.10 -29.23 19.66
N LEU A 5 14.64 -30.42 19.39
CA LEU A 5 15.66 -30.61 18.35
C LEU A 5 15.14 -30.20 16.96
N LEU A 6 13.92 -30.60 16.62
CA LEU A 6 13.31 -30.28 15.33
C LEU A 6 13.05 -28.78 15.17
N SER A 7 12.64 -28.10 16.25
CA SER A 7 12.48 -26.64 16.29
C SER A 7 13.81 -25.90 16.14
N LEU A 8 14.88 -26.38 16.77
CA LEU A 8 16.21 -25.80 16.61
C LEU A 8 16.72 -26.00 15.18
N CYS A 9 16.55 -27.20 14.61
CA CYS A 9 16.88 -27.47 13.22
C CYS A 9 16.07 -26.59 12.26
N SER A 10 14.77 -26.36 12.51
CA SER A 10 13.96 -25.49 11.65
C SER A 10 14.41 -24.03 11.72
N ILE A 11 14.83 -23.54 12.89
CA ILE A 11 15.38 -22.17 13.02
C ILE A 11 16.69 -22.05 12.25
N VAL A 12 17.58 -23.03 12.37
CA VAL A 12 18.87 -23.04 11.68
C VAL A 12 18.68 -23.14 10.16
N ILE A 13 17.80 -24.03 9.69
CA ILE A 13 17.49 -24.19 8.26
C ILE A 13 16.84 -22.92 7.72
N SER A 14 15.87 -22.33 8.43
CA SER A 14 15.25 -21.06 8.05
C SER A 14 16.27 -19.92 8.01
N TYR A 15 17.22 -19.87 8.94
CA TYR A 15 18.29 -18.87 8.93
C TYR A 15 19.25 -19.05 7.73
N ILE A 16 19.60 -20.29 7.40
CA ILE A 16 20.45 -20.60 6.23
C ILE A 16 19.73 -20.23 4.93
N ILE A 17 18.46 -20.60 4.79
CA ILE A 17 17.64 -20.23 3.63
C ILE A 17 17.51 -18.71 3.53
N PHE A 18 17.24 -18.05 4.66
CA PHE A 18 17.12 -16.59 4.72
C PHE A 18 18.43 -15.91 4.30
N LYS A 19 19.57 -16.35 4.82
CA LYS A 19 20.87 -15.71 4.59
C LYS A 19 21.41 -15.94 3.17
N TYR A 20 21.30 -17.15 2.64
CA TYR A 20 21.97 -17.52 1.38
C TYR A 20 21.08 -17.49 0.15
N TYR A 21 19.76 -17.52 0.32
CA TYR A 21 18.82 -17.49 -0.81
C TYR A 21 17.93 -16.27 -0.76
N PHE A 22 17.40 -15.93 0.42
CA PHE A 22 16.48 -14.80 0.55
C PHE A 22 17.20 -13.45 0.54
N LEU A 23 18.36 -13.34 1.17
CA LEU A 23 19.12 -12.09 1.28
C LEU A 23 19.72 -11.67 -0.06
N ASP A 24 20.26 -12.61 -0.83
CA ASP A 24 20.78 -12.37 -2.18
C ASP A 24 19.64 -12.13 -3.18
N ALA A 25 18.51 -12.84 -3.05
CA ALA A 25 17.32 -12.52 -3.83
C ALA A 25 16.77 -11.13 -3.49
N LEU A 26 16.78 -10.73 -2.21
CA LEU A 26 16.34 -9.41 -1.75
C LEU A 26 17.33 -8.30 -2.16
N ALA A 27 18.64 -8.57 -2.13
CA ALA A 27 19.67 -7.66 -2.62
C ALA A 27 19.60 -7.51 -4.14
N SER A 28 19.43 -8.61 -4.87
CA SER A 28 19.17 -8.60 -6.31
C SER A 28 17.86 -7.90 -6.64
N ASP A 29 16.80 -8.04 -5.83
CA ASP A 29 15.56 -7.28 -5.98
C ASP A 29 15.77 -5.80 -5.64
N ILE A 30 16.61 -5.44 -4.67
CA ILE A 30 16.94 -4.05 -4.33
C ILE A 30 17.77 -3.39 -5.45
N ASP A 31 18.72 -4.13 -6.03
CA ASP A 31 19.57 -3.65 -7.13
C ASP A 31 18.81 -3.59 -8.46
N THR A 32 17.83 -4.49 -8.68
CA THR A 32 17.08 -4.60 -9.95
C THR A 32 15.73 -3.89 -9.91
N TYR A 33 15.09 -3.80 -8.75
CA TYR A 33 13.83 -3.09 -8.53
C TYR A 33 14.05 -1.89 -7.61
N SER A 34 14.22 -0.72 -8.23
CA SER A 34 13.92 0.59 -7.65
C SER A 34 12.57 0.64 -6.90
N SER A 35 11.68 -0.33 -7.10
CA SER A 35 10.32 -0.37 -6.61
C SER A 35 10.14 -0.23 -5.10
N VAL A 36 11.03 -0.77 -4.25
CA VAL A 36 10.87 -0.60 -2.78
C VAL A 36 11.22 0.82 -2.36
N ALA A 37 12.35 1.34 -2.83
CA ALA A 37 12.77 2.71 -2.59
C ALA A 37 11.73 3.70 -3.17
N THR A 38 11.24 3.44 -4.39
CA THR A 38 10.20 4.25 -5.03
C THR A 38 8.88 4.23 -4.28
N ARG A 39 8.35 3.04 -3.94
CA ARG A 39 7.07 2.94 -3.22
C ARG A 39 7.16 3.55 -1.82
N GLY A 40 8.23 3.27 -1.09
CA GLY A 40 8.45 3.84 0.24
C GLY A 40 8.61 5.36 0.21
N THR A 41 9.38 5.87 -0.75
CA THR A 41 9.57 7.31 -0.94
C THR A 41 8.24 7.98 -1.29
N MET A 42 7.51 7.44 -2.27
CA MET A 42 6.23 8.02 -2.68
C MET A 42 5.14 7.92 -1.62
N PHE A 43 5.17 6.88 -0.77
CA PHE A 43 4.32 6.79 0.41
C PHE A 43 4.58 7.95 1.38
N ILE A 44 5.87 8.22 1.69
CA ILE A 44 6.27 9.32 2.57
C ILE A 44 5.97 10.68 1.93
N VAL A 45 6.18 10.83 0.62
CA VAL A 45 5.80 12.04 -0.14
C VAL A 45 4.31 12.32 0.00
N GLY A 46 3.45 11.32 -0.21
CA GLY A 46 2.01 11.49 -0.09
C GLY A 46 1.58 11.90 1.32
N LEU A 47 2.16 11.28 2.35
CA LEU A 47 1.92 11.69 3.73
C LEU A 47 2.39 13.12 4.01
N LYS A 48 3.57 13.50 3.52
CA LYS A 48 4.12 14.85 3.70
C LYS A 48 3.23 15.88 3.01
N ILE A 49 2.83 15.65 1.76
CA ILE A 49 1.91 16.56 1.04
C ILE A 49 0.60 16.72 1.80
N PHE A 50 0.02 15.63 2.32
CA PHE A 50 -1.19 15.69 3.13
C PHE A 50 -1.01 16.49 4.43
N LEU A 51 0.11 16.32 5.13
CA LEU A 51 0.38 17.07 6.36
C LEU A 51 0.52 18.57 6.12
N PHE A 52 1.12 18.97 4.98
CA PHE A 52 1.24 20.38 4.61
C PHE A 52 -0.04 20.95 3.98
N ASN A 53 -0.85 20.11 3.33
CA ASN A 53 -2.09 20.49 2.66
C ASN A 53 -3.25 19.59 3.13
N PRO A 54 -3.74 19.74 4.38
CA PRO A 54 -4.71 18.82 4.98
C PRO A 54 -6.09 18.86 4.30
N LEU A 55 -6.41 19.93 3.57
CA LEU A 55 -7.64 20.05 2.79
C LEU A 55 -7.52 19.46 1.38
N GLY A 56 -6.34 18.98 1.01
CA GLY A 56 -6.01 18.50 -0.33
C GLY A 56 -5.53 19.61 -1.25
N VAL A 57 -4.85 19.23 -2.32
CA VAL A 57 -4.28 20.15 -3.33
C VAL A 57 -5.09 20.20 -4.63
N GLY A 58 -6.16 19.40 -4.73
CA GLY A 58 -6.99 19.26 -5.91
C GLY A 58 -6.27 18.55 -7.07
N PHE A 59 -7.01 18.28 -8.15
CA PHE A 59 -6.46 17.57 -9.32
C PHE A 59 -5.31 18.32 -9.99
N PHE A 60 -5.41 19.65 -10.11
CA PHE A 60 -4.38 20.47 -10.75
C PHE A 60 -3.16 20.71 -9.86
N GLY A 61 -3.32 20.66 -8.53
CA GLY A 61 -2.21 20.80 -7.59
C GLY A 61 -1.48 19.48 -7.30
N TYR A 62 -2.03 18.34 -7.70
CA TYR A 62 -1.46 17.01 -7.44
C TYR A 62 -0.03 16.88 -7.97
N LEU A 63 0.16 17.09 -9.28
CA LEU A 63 1.46 16.90 -9.93
C LEU A 63 2.51 17.92 -9.47
N PRO A 64 2.21 19.24 -9.39
CA PRO A 64 3.14 20.21 -8.80
C PRO A 64 3.56 19.85 -7.37
N SER A 65 2.61 19.42 -6.53
CA SER A 65 2.92 19.04 -5.14
C SER A 65 3.83 17.81 -5.07
N ILE A 66 3.71 16.87 -5.99
CA ILE A 66 4.68 15.77 -6.05
C ILE A 66 6.07 16.29 -6.37
N TYR A 67 6.22 17.17 -7.37
CA TYR A 67 7.52 17.72 -7.74
C TYR A 67 8.18 18.49 -6.58
N ASP A 68 7.41 19.34 -5.90
CA ASP A 68 7.92 20.20 -4.82
C ASP A 68 8.35 19.42 -3.58
N PHE A 69 7.64 18.35 -3.23
CA PHE A 69 7.88 17.62 -1.99
C PHE A 69 8.82 16.42 -2.15
N THR A 70 8.97 15.86 -3.35
CA THR A 70 9.70 14.61 -3.59
C THR A 70 11.19 14.74 -3.32
N SER A 71 11.84 15.80 -3.81
CA SER A 71 13.29 16.04 -3.61
C SER A 71 13.68 16.03 -2.13
N GLY A 72 12.96 16.81 -1.31
CA GLY A 72 13.23 16.87 0.13
C GLY A 72 12.89 15.58 0.88
N VAL A 73 12.06 14.70 0.34
CA VAL A 73 11.84 13.36 0.92
C VAL A 73 12.95 12.40 0.51
N ILE A 74 13.42 12.45 -0.73
CA ILE A 74 14.59 11.67 -1.17
C ILE A 74 15.79 11.99 -0.29
N ASP A 75 16.09 13.28 -0.06
CA ASP A 75 17.22 13.69 0.78
C ASP A 75 17.09 13.17 2.22
N PHE A 76 15.89 13.23 2.79
CA PHE A 76 15.60 12.69 4.12
C PHE A 76 15.83 11.17 4.19
N ILE A 77 15.30 10.40 3.23
CA ILE A 77 15.46 8.93 3.25
C ILE A 77 16.92 8.56 2.98
N LYS A 78 17.57 9.21 2.02
CA LYS A 78 18.97 8.96 1.67
C LYS A 78 19.93 9.23 2.83
N SER A 79 19.65 10.20 3.69
CA SER A 79 20.44 10.45 4.90
C SER A 79 20.41 9.29 5.91
N HIS A 80 19.33 8.51 5.95
CA HIS A 80 19.17 7.36 6.84
C HIS A 80 19.49 6.02 6.16
N PHE A 81 19.24 5.94 4.85
CA PHE A 81 19.38 4.74 4.03
C PHE A 81 20.13 5.07 2.73
N PRO A 82 21.45 5.33 2.80
CA PRO A 82 22.23 5.78 1.64
C PRO A 82 22.42 4.70 0.56
N PHE A 83 22.13 3.44 0.89
CA PHE A 83 22.26 2.29 0.00
C PHE A 83 21.03 2.05 -0.89
N LEU A 84 19.94 2.81 -0.73
CA LEU A 84 18.76 2.69 -1.59
C LEU A 84 18.99 3.41 -2.93
N ASN A 85 18.54 2.77 -4.01
CA ASN A 85 18.54 3.39 -5.35
C ASN A 85 17.29 4.27 -5.53
N PHE A 86 17.48 5.56 -5.83
CA PHE A 86 16.41 6.54 -6.04
C PHE A 86 16.25 7.00 -7.50
N ASP A 87 16.96 6.38 -8.45
CA ASP A 87 16.99 6.82 -9.86
C ASP A 87 15.58 6.92 -10.45
N GLU A 88 14.70 5.95 -10.17
CA GLU A 88 13.30 6.00 -10.60
C GLU A 88 12.56 7.20 -9.99
N VAL A 89 12.74 7.48 -8.70
CA VAL A 89 12.04 8.58 -8.02
C VAL A 89 12.56 9.93 -8.49
N TYR A 90 13.85 10.05 -8.79
CA TYR A 90 14.41 11.28 -9.35
C TYR A 90 13.76 11.65 -10.68
N THR A 91 13.40 10.69 -11.53
CA THR A 91 12.66 10.99 -12.76
C THR A 91 11.28 11.59 -12.48
N TYR A 92 10.67 11.31 -11.32
CA TYR A 92 9.40 11.93 -10.92
C TYR A 92 9.58 13.39 -10.50
N THR A 93 10.79 13.89 -10.30
CA THR A 93 11.06 15.31 -9.99
C THR A 93 11.24 16.16 -11.25
N ILE A 94 11.37 15.53 -12.42
CA ILE A 94 11.64 16.20 -13.69
C ILE A 94 10.31 16.38 -14.44
N PRO A 95 9.85 17.63 -14.65
CA PRO A 95 8.60 17.86 -15.37
C PRO A 95 8.65 17.28 -16.79
N GLY A 96 7.74 16.35 -17.09
CA GLY A 96 7.54 15.80 -18.43
C GLY A 96 8.29 14.49 -18.74
N GLU A 97 9.14 13.97 -17.84
CA GLU A 97 9.84 12.70 -18.08
C GLU A 97 8.99 11.45 -17.82
N TYR A 98 7.88 11.57 -17.08
CA TYR A 98 7.05 10.42 -16.72
C TYR A 98 5.59 10.59 -17.15
N LYS A 99 5.05 9.57 -17.83
CA LYS A 99 3.65 9.56 -18.32
C LYS A 99 2.62 9.33 -17.21
N THR A 100 3.03 8.72 -16.09
CA THR A 100 2.14 8.34 -14.98
C THR A 100 2.84 8.48 -13.63
N VAL A 101 2.84 9.69 -13.06
CA VAL A 101 3.34 9.95 -11.71
C VAL A 101 2.24 9.62 -10.71
N GLY A 102 2.52 8.77 -9.73
CA GLY A 102 1.56 8.42 -8.69
C GLY A 102 2.19 7.72 -7.50
N THR A 103 1.50 7.72 -6.35
CA THR A 103 2.04 7.12 -5.11
C THR A 103 2.00 5.59 -5.10
N LYS A 104 1.44 4.97 -6.15
CA LYS A 104 1.14 3.53 -6.23
C LYS A 104 0.19 3.06 -5.11
N SER A 105 -0.49 4.01 -4.47
CA SER A 105 -1.51 3.80 -3.45
C SER A 105 -2.71 4.67 -3.82
N LEU A 106 -3.84 4.02 -4.15
CA LEU A 106 -5.06 4.72 -4.51
C LEU A 106 -5.52 5.65 -3.36
N ILE A 107 -5.39 5.18 -2.12
CA ILE A 107 -5.82 5.94 -0.94
C ILE A 107 -4.94 7.18 -0.74
N LEU A 108 -3.62 7.07 -0.91
CA LEU A 108 -2.73 8.23 -0.80
C LEU A 108 -2.94 9.22 -1.94
N ASP A 109 -3.16 8.75 -3.17
CA ASP A 109 -3.46 9.63 -4.29
C ASP A 109 -4.75 10.44 -4.03
N LEU A 110 -5.80 9.78 -3.55
CA LEU A 110 -7.06 10.43 -3.16
C LEU A 110 -6.88 11.35 -1.94
N LEU A 111 -6.02 10.98 -0.99
CA LEU A 111 -5.70 11.80 0.18
C LEU A 111 -4.95 13.07 -0.21
N ILE A 112 -4.03 13.02 -1.18
CA ILE A 112 -3.35 14.20 -1.70
C ILE A 112 -4.36 15.12 -2.39
N ILE A 113 -5.22 14.58 -3.25
CA ILE A 113 -6.16 15.38 -4.05
C ILE A 113 -7.23 16.03 -3.17
N TYR A 114 -7.83 15.26 -2.25
CA TYR A 114 -9.04 15.66 -1.53
C TYR A 114 -8.84 15.88 -0.02
N GLY A 115 -7.67 15.52 0.52
CA GLY A 115 -7.34 15.70 1.93
C GLY A 115 -8.35 15.05 2.88
N VAL A 116 -8.64 15.77 3.96
CA VAL A 116 -9.56 15.34 5.01
C VAL A 116 -10.99 15.11 4.50
N PHE A 117 -11.41 15.79 3.43
CA PHE A 117 -12.74 15.61 2.84
C PHE A 117 -12.93 14.22 2.24
N PHE A 118 -11.85 13.56 1.80
CA PHE A 118 -11.88 12.14 1.43
C PHE A 118 -11.77 11.22 2.65
N LEU A 119 -10.91 11.58 3.61
CA LEU A 119 -10.64 10.74 4.78
C LEU A 119 -11.91 10.47 5.62
N ILE A 120 -12.76 11.47 5.82
CA ILE A 120 -14.00 11.36 6.61
C ILE A 120 -14.95 10.29 6.03
N PRO A 121 -15.44 10.41 4.79
CA PRO A 121 -16.34 9.41 4.20
C PRO A 121 -15.65 8.06 4.03
N PHE A 122 -14.34 8.04 3.74
CA PHE A 122 -13.58 6.78 3.64
C PHE A 122 -13.55 6.02 4.97
N ILE A 123 -13.23 6.68 6.08
CA ILE A 123 -13.24 6.05 7.41
C ILE A 123 -14.64 5.55 7.77
N TYR A 124 -15.68 6.35 7.48
CA TYR A 124 -17.06 5.95 7.73
C TYR A 124 -17.43 4.69 6.92
N PHE A 125 -17.09 4.67 5.64
CA PHE A 125 -17.32 3.53 4.75
C PHE A 125 -16.59 2.26 5.23
N ILE A 126 -15.31 2.37 5.56
CA ILE A 126 -14.50 1.24 6.05
C ILE A 126 -15.07 0.71 7.37
N LYS A 127 -15.39 1.59 8.33
CA LYS A 127 -16.01 1.18 9.60
C LYS A 127 -17.33 0.46 9.38
N LYS A 128 -18.17 0.96 8.47
CA LYS A 128 -19.46 0.35 8.14
C LYS A 128 -19.27 -1.06 7.58
N ILE A 129 -18.43 -1.22 6.56
CA ILE A 129 -18.21 -2.54 5.94
C ILE A 129 -17.56 -3.51 6.92
N LEU A 130 -16.53 -3.09 7.66
CA LEU A 130 -15.90 -3.97 8.65
C LEU A 130 -16.89 -4.48 9.70
N LYS A 131 -17.80 -3.61 10.17
CA LYS A 131 -18.85 -3.99 11.12
C LYS A 131 -19.87 -4.95 10.50
N GLU A 132 -20.26 -4.73 9.25
CA GLU A 132 -21.18 -5.64 8.53
C GLU A 132 -20.56 -7.04 8.36
N PHE A 133 -19.27 -7.12 8.04
CA PHE A 133 -18.58 -8.40 7.85
C PHE A 133 -18.23 -9.12 9.16
N ASP A 134 -17.95 -8.39 10.23
CA ASP A 134 -17.70 -8.96 11.57
C ASP A 134 -18.98 -9.59 12.14
N ALA A 135 -20.15 -9.03 11.81
CA ALA A 135 -21.44 -9.52 12.28
C ALA A 135 -22.01 -10.70 11.47
N GLN A 136 -21.60 -10.87 10.20
CA GLN A 136 -22.31 -11.74 9.24
C GLN A 136 -21.43 -12.70 8.43
N SER A 137 -20.09 -12.56 8.45
CA SER A 137 -19.25 -13.26 7.46
C SER A 137 -18.36 -14.36 8.03
N GLU A 138 -18.17 -15.39 7.20
CA GLU A 138 -17.12 -16.39 7.34
C GLU A 138 -15.75 -15.69 7.38
N ARG A 139 -14.86 -16.15 8.28
CA ARG A 139 -13.52 -15.59 8.52
C ARG A 139 -12.71 -15.31 7.24
N ASN A 140 -12.92 -16.13 6.20
CA ASN A 140 -12.27 -16.00 4.89
C ASN A 140 -12.68 -14.71 4.14
N SER A 141 -13.96 -14.37 4.10
CA SER A 141 -14.46 -13.15 3.44
C SER A 141 -13.96 -11.88 4.13
N TYR A 142 -13.86 -11.91 5.46
CA TYR A 142 -13.27 -10.83 6.26
C TYR A 142 -11.78 -10.63 5.94
N PHE A 143 -11.00 -11.72 5.85
CA PHE A 143 -9.59 -11.63 5.45
C PHE A 143 -9.41 -11.10 4.02
N LEU A 144 -10.27 -11.51 3.08
CA LEU A 144 -10.24 -10.98 1.71
C LEU A 144 -10.56 -9.48 1.66
N LEU A 145 -11.52 -9.03 2.46
CA LEU A 145 -11.83 -7.60 2.58
C LEU A 145 -10.63 -6.82 3.12
N LEU A 146 -10.01 -7.29 4.22
CA LEU A 146 -8.82 -6.66 4.78
C LEU A 146 -7.70 -6.62 3.74
N PHE A 147 -7.47 -7.71 3.00
CA PHE A 147 -6.48 -7.77 1.94
C PHE A 147 -6.72 -6.69 0.86
N ILE A 148 -7.98 -6.51 0.42
CA ILE A 148 -8.32 -5.46 -0.56
C ILE A 148 -8.08 -4.07 0.03
N ILE A 149 -8.48 -3.80 1.27
CA ILE A 149 -8.27 -2.50 1.93
C ILE A 149 -6.77 -2.20 2.02
N PHE A 150 -5.98 -3.14 2.51
CA PHE A 150 -4.53 -2.99 2.63
C PHE A 150 -3.85 -2.83 1.26
N SER A 151 -4.31 -3.53 0.23
CA SER A 151 -3.81 -3.35 -1.13
C SER A 151 -4.04 -1.92 -1.62
N ASN A 152 -5.24 -1.35 -1.46
CA ASN A 152 -5.49 0.04 -1.86
C ASN A 152 -4.68 1.06 -1.03
N MET A 153 -4.39 0.75 0.23
CA MET A 153 -3.65 1.65 1.13
C MET A 153 -2.14 1.65 0.90
N PHE A 154 -1.56 0.48 0.66
CA PHE A 154 -0.10 0.33 0.57
C PHE A 154 0.41 0.14 -0.85
N PHE A 155 -0.21 -0.74 -1.62
CA PHE A 155 0.27 -1.04 -2.96
C PHE A 155 -0.81 -1.64 -3.84
N ILE A 156 -1.14 -0.92 -4.90
CA ILE A 156 -1.97 -1.45 -5.96
C ILE A 156 -1.54 -0.89 -7.32
N SER A 157 -1.55 -1.75 -8.34
CA SER A 157 -1.38 -1.28 -9.72
C SER A 157 -2.62 -0.50 -10.15
N HIS A 158 -2.47 0.44 -11.10
CA HIS A 158 -3.62 1.19 -11.62
C HIS A 158 -4.71 0.25 -12.16
N LEU A 159 -4.33 -0.81 -12.89
CA LEU A 159 -5.27 -1.84 -13.33
C LEU A 159 -5.97 -2.51 -12.15
N GLY A 160 -5.22 -2.93 -11.12
CA GLY A 160 -5.79 -3.51 -9.91
C GLY A 160 -6.80 -2.58 -9.23
N SER A 161 -6.50 -1.27 -9.18
CA SER A 161 -7.35 -0.26 -8.54
C SER A 161 -8.73 -0.13 -9.18
N TYR A 162 -8.86 -0.37 -10.49
CA TYR A 162 -10.16 -0.38 -11.16
C TYR A 162 -11.01 -1.60 -10.78
N PHE A 163 -10.38 -2.72 -10.37
CA PHE A 163 -11.09 -3.93 -9.98
C PHE A 163 -11.55 -3.92 -8.52
N THR A 164 -10.95 -3.10 -7.65
CA THR A 164 -11.25 -3.14 -6.21
C THR A 164 -12.69 -2.82 -5.85
N PRO A 165 -13.41 -1.87 -6.51
CA PRO A 165 -14.82 -1.63 -6.21
C PRO A 165 -15.69 -2.86 -6.52
N PHE A 166 -15.37 -3.60 -7.60
CA PHE A 166 -16.08 -4.82 -7.96
C PHE A 166 -15.84 -5.94 -6.97
N CYS A 167 -14.59 -6.12 -6.50
CA CYS A 167 -14.26 -7.09 -5.47
C CYS A 167 -14.98 -6.80 -4.15
N ILE A 168 -15.03 -5.53 -3.73
CA ILE A 168 -15.75 -5.10 -2.52
C ILE A 168 -17.25 -5.33 -2.70
N ALA A 169 -17.83 -4.94 -3.83
CA ALA A 169 -19.25 -5.15 -4.12
C ALA A 169 -19.62 -6.65 -4.13
N PHE A 170 -18.80 -7.48 -4.76
CA PHE A 170 -18.98 -8.94 -4.77
C PHE A 170 -18.97 -9.52 -3.35
N LEU A 171 -17.99 -9.14 -2.53
CA LEU A 171 -17.92 -9.58 -1.14
C LEU A 171 -19.16 -9.14 -0.34
N ILE A 172 -19.65 -7.91 -0.54
CA ILE A 172 -20.85 -7.41 0.14
C ILE A 172 -22.09 -8.22 -0.26
N ILE A 173 -22.28 -8.49 -1.56
CA ILE A 173 -23.39 -9.30 -2.07
C ILE A 173 -23.31 -10.71 -1.50
N LEU A 174 -22.12 -11.31 -1.52
CA LEU A 174 -21.89 -12.66 -1.00
C LEU A 174 -22.15 -12.75 0.51
N SER A 175 -21.79 -11.71 1.27
CA SER A 175 -22.09 -11.63 2.71
C SER A 175 -23.58 -11.54 2.97
N LYS A 176 -24.32 -10.72 2.21
CA LYS A 176 -25.77 -10.54 2.37
C LYS A 176 -26.57 -11.79 2.02
N ASN A 177 -26.27 -12.42 0.88
CA ASN A 177 -26.98 -13.63 0.45
C ASN A 177 -26.83 -14.79 1.44
N ARG A 178 -25.70 -14.87 2.15
CA ARG A 178 -25.51 -15.89 3.20
C ARG A 178 -26.30 -15.58 4.45
N ALA A 179 -26.29 -14.33 4.90
CA ALA A 179 -27.12 -13.91 6.04
C ALA A 179 -28.62 -14.21 5.81
N GLU A 180 -29.11 -14.06 4.57
CA GLU A 180 -30.48 -14.42 4.19
C GLU A 180 -30.73 -15.94 4.19
N ASN A 181 -29.74 -16.76 3.83
CA ASN A 181 -29.86 -18.22 3.84
C ASN A 181 -29.76 -18.82 5.24
N ASP A 182 -29.05 -18.20 6.19
CA ASP A 182 -28.95 -18.68 7.57
C ASP A 182 -30.19 -18.35 8.42
N ILE A 183 -31.07 -17.46 7.93
CA ILE A 183 -32.33 -17.08 8.60
C ILE A 183 -33.52 -17.97 8.17
N ASN A 184 -33.38 -18.72 7.07
CA ASN A 184 -34.40 -19.65 6.56
C ASN A 184 -34.09 -21.10 6.95
#